data_AF-A0A183U9F2-F1
#
_entry.id   AF-A0A183U9F2-F1
#
_cell.length_a   1.000
_cell.length_b   1.000
_cell.length_c   1.000
_cell.angle_alpha   90.00
_cell.angle_beta   90.00
_cell.angle_gamma   90.00
#
_symmetry.space_group_name_H-M   'P 1'
#
loop_
_entity.id
_entity.type
_entity.pdbx_description
1 polymer ?
#
loop_
_entity_poly.entity_id
_entity_poly.type
_entity_poly.pdbx_seq_one_letter_code
_entity_poly.pdbx_strand_id
1 'polypeptide(L)' 'MDWSNSGGIEATVRVTRDGLELPCTVKKVKPGLHVCSFTPKRAGLHLVDVMIDDVLLPGKHMQVSQV' A
#
# COMPACT_ATOMS: atom_id res chain seq x y z
N MET A 1 -3.59 -0.39 15.81
CA MET A 1 -3.65 1.04 15.46
C MET A 1 -4.71 1.18 14.38
N ASP A 2 -5.90 1.58 14.79
CA ASP A 2 -7.08 1.72 13.93
C ASP A 2 -7.08 3.12 13.32
N TRP A 3 -6.58 3.25 12.09
CA TRP A 3 -6.49 4.53 11.38
C TRP A 3 -7.84 5.03 10.82
N SER A 4 -8.94 4.35 11.17
CA SER A 4 -10.28 4.69 10.67
C SER A 4 -10.82 6.04 11.18
N ASN A 5 -10.18 6.67 12.17
CA ASN A 5 -10.63 7.94 12.77
C ASN A 5 -9.72 9.15 12.48
N SER A 6 -8.68 9.02 11.65
CA SER A 6 -7.71 10.10 11.44
C SER A 6 -8.25 11.28 10.62
N GLY A 7 -9.45 11.16 10.01
CA GLY A 7 -9.96 12.17 9.08
C GLY A 7 -9.17 12.25 7.77
N GLY A 8 -8.18 11.37 7.58
CA GLY A 8 -7.30 11.37 6.43
C GLY A 8 -8.06 11.09 5.14
N ILE A 9 -8.03 12.08 4.26
CA ILE A 9 -8.85 12.11 3.05
C ILE A 9 -8.20 11.28 1.95
N GLU A 10 -6.86 11.26 1.97
CA GLU A 10 -5.98 10.75 0.94
C GLU A 10 -5.04 9.68 1.49
N ALA A 11 -5.16 8.48 0.92
CA ALA A 11 -4.31 7.35 1.23
C ALA A 11 -3.48 7.02 -0.01
N THR A 12 -2.17 7.07 0.14
CA THR A 12 -1.21 6.77 -0.93
C THR A 12 -0.54 5.45 -0.62
N VAL A 13 -0.46 4.57 -1.61
CA VAL A 13 0.24 3.29 -1.48
C VAL A 13 1.41 3.29 -2.44
N ARG A 14 2.59 2.96 -1.93
CA ARG A 14 3.80 2.77 -2.74
C ARG A 14 4.23 1.33 -2.66
N VAL A 15 4.59 0.77 -3.81
CA VAL A 15 4.93 -0.64 -3.95
C VAL A 15 6.36 -0.70 -4.48
N THR A 16 7.30 -1.27 -3.71
CA THR A 16 8.74 -1.21 -4.04
C THR A 16 9.37 -2.60 -4.01
N ARG A 17 10.20 -2.94 -5.00
CA ARG A 17 10.93 -4.21 -5.11
C ARG A 17 12.40 -3.97 -5.36
N ASP A 18 13.24 -4.47 -4.47
CA ASP A 18 14.69 -4.32 -4.62
C ASP A 18 15.11 -2.84 -4.82
N GLY A 19 14.36 -1.91 -4.20
CA GLY A 19 14.54 -0.46 -4.39
C GLY A 19 13.84 0.16 -5.61
N LEU A 20 13.19 -0.62 -6.47
CA LEU A 20 12.44 -0.16 -7.65
C LEU A 20 10.95 0.00 -7.36
N GLU A 21 10.38 1.15 -7.67
CA GLU A 21 8.94 1.39 -7.57
C GLU A 21 8.17 0.66 -8.67
N LEU A 22 7.06 0.03 -8.29
CA LEU A 22 6.14 -0.65 -9.17
C LEU A 22 4.86 0.16 -9.35
N PRO A 23 4.28 0.17 -10.57
CA PRO A 23 2.97 0.74 -10.78
C PRO A 23 1.93 -0.04 -9.97
N CYS A 24 1.13 0.68 -9.20
CA CYS A 24 0.00 0.14 -8.46
C CYS A 24 -1.21 1.06 -8.63
N THR A 25 -2.40 0.50 -8.47
CA THR A 25 -3.66 1.23 -8.54
C THR A 25 -4.31 1.19 -7.17
N VAL A 26 -4.50 2.35 -6.57
CA VAL A 26 -5.22 2.51 -5.32
C VAL A 26 -6.63 2.97 -5.63
N LYS A 27 -7.62 2.23 -5.14
CA LYS A 27 -9.04 2.56 -5.27
C LYS A 27 -9.65 2.73 -3.89
N LYS A 28 -10.24 3.90 -3.66
CA LYS A 28 -11.06 4.16 -2.47
C LYS A 28 -12.40 3.44 -2.65
N VAL A 29 -12.68 2.46 -1.78
CA VAL A 29 -13.93 1.68 -1.83
C VAL A 29 -14.98 2.33 -0.94
N LYS A 30 -14.59 2.73 0.27
CA LYS A 30 -15.44 3.46 1.22
C LYS A 30 -14.53 4.29 2.15
N PRO A 31 -15.05 5.30 2.88
CA PRO A 31 -14.27 5.98 3.91
C PRO A 31 -13.60 4.97 4.85
N GLY A 32 -12.28 5.12 5.04
CA GLY A 32 -11.46 4.21 5.84
C GLY A 32 -11.08 2.88 5.17
N LEU A 33 -11.51 2.58 3.94
CA LEU A 33 -11.12 1.38 3.20
C LEU A 33 -10.61 1.72 1.79
N HIS A 34 -9.33 1.44 1.57
CA HIS A 34 -8.67 1.54 0.29
C HIS A 34 -8.21 0.15 -0.16
N VAL A 35 -8.37 -0.13 -1.45
CA VAL A 35 -7.91 -1.36 -2.07
C VAL A 35 -6.76 -1.00 -3.01
N CYS A 36 -5.60 -1.58 -2.78
CA CYS A 36 -4.45 -1.48 -3.68
C CYS A 36 -4.34 -2.75 -4.51
N SER A 37 -4.31 -2.59 -5.83
CA SER A 37 -4.07 -3.66 -6.79
C SER A 37 -2.79 -3.38 -7.55
N PHE A 38 -1.91 -4.37 -7.65
CA PHE A 38 -0.73 -4.31 -8.51
C PHE A 38 -0.53 -5.67 -9.17
N THR A 39 0.02 -5.67 -10.38
CA THR A 39 0.33 -6.90 -11.12
C THR A 39 1.83 -7.19 -10.97
N PRO A 40 2.24 -8.15 -10.12
CA PRO A 40 3.65 -8.54 -10.02
C PRO A 40 4.11 -9.16 -11.34
N LYS A 41 5.15 -8.57 -11.96
CA LYS A 41 5.76 -9.10 -13.18
C LYS A 41 6.83 -10.16 -12.91
N ARG A 42 7.32 -10.24 -11.66
CA ARG A 42 8.37 -11.16 -11.21
C ARG A 42 8.02 -11.64 -9.81
N ALA A 43 8.28 -12.92 -9.52
CA ALA A 43 8.20 -13.43 -8.16
C ALA A 43 9.34 -12.81 -7.32
N GLY A 44 9.07 -12.52 -6.05
CA GLY A 44 10.08 -11.92 -5.18
C GLY A 44 9.51 -11.28 -3.92
N LEU A 45 10.39 -10.68 -3.11
CA LEU A 45 9.98 -9.95 -1.92
C LEU A 45 9.38 -8.62 -2.32
N HIS A 46 8.15 -8.44 -1.88
CA HIS A 46 7.34 -7.35 -2.30
C HIS A 46 7.09 -6.38 -1.11
N LEU A 47 7.71 -5.18 -1.07
CA LEU A 47 7.46 -4.14 -0.04
C LEU A 47 6.30 -3.21 -0.40
N VAL A 48 5.36 -3.00 0.51
CA VAL A 48 4.20 -2.12 0.32
C VAL A 48 4.19 -1.10 1.45
N ASP A 49 4.32 0.18 1.11
CA ASP A 49 4.25 1.30 2.04
C ASP A 49 2.87 1.94 1.92
N VAL A 50 2.19 2.13 3.05
CA VAL A 50 0.90 2.83 3.09
C VAL A 50 1.12 4.15 3.83
N MET A 51 0.79 5.26 3.18
CA MET A 51 0.90 6.62 3.70
C MET A 51 -0.50 7.22 3.78
N ILE A 52 -0.79 7.92 4.88
CA ILE A 52 -2.03 8.68 5.05
C ILE A 52 -1.65 10.11 5.39
N ASP A 53 -2.11 11.08 4.60
CA ASP A 53 -1.72 12.50 4.73
C ASP A 53 -0.20 12.68 4.82
N ASP A 54 0.55 12.06 3.89
CA ASP A 54 2.02 12.03 3.84
C ASP A 54 2.72 11.35 5.05
N VAL A 55 1.97 10.79 5.98
CA VAL A 55 2.51 10.04 7.12
C VAL A 55 2.59 8.56 6.77
N LEU A 56 3.82 8.04 6.71
CA LEU A 56 4.05 6.60 6.56
C LEU A 56 3.49 5.86 7.77
N LEU A 57 2.55 4.95 7.51
CA LEU A 57 1.99 4.10 8.56
C LEU A 57 3.00 3.00 8.90
N PRO A 58 3.50 2.96 10.15
CA PRO A 58 4.41 1.90 10.57
C PRO A 58 3.67 0.57 10.62
N GLY A 59 4.21 -0.47 9.97
CA GLY A 59 3.83 -1.86 10.24
C GLY A 59 3.04 -2.61 9.15
N LYS A 60 3.06 -2.16 7.89
CA LYS A 60 2.42 -2.92 6.79
C LYS A 60 3.40 -3.36 5.69
N HIS A 61 4.55 -3.93 6.08
CA HIS A 61 5.39 -4.69 5.16
C HIS A 61 4.69 -6.00 4.75
N MET A 62 3.82 -5.94 3.74
CA MET A 62 3.10 -7.13 3.25
C MET A 62 3.96 -7.88 2.22
N GLN A 63 4.54 -9.01 2.62
CA GLN A 63 5.28 -9.88 1.71
C GLN A 63 4.30 -10.67 0.83
N VAL A 64 4.20 -10.31 -0.45
CA VAL A 64 3.41 -11.07 -1.42
C VAL A 64 4.31 -12.11 -2.09
N SER A 65 4.16 -13.37 -1.66
CA SER A 65 4.71 -14.54 -2.37
C SER A 65 3.62 -15.06 -3.31
N GLN A 66 3.85 -14.97 -4.62
CA GLN A 66 2.97 -15.62 -5.59
C GLN A 66 3.30 -17.13 -5.60
N VAL A 67 2.26 -17.97 -5.50
CA VAL A 67 2.35 -19.43 -5.68
C VAL A 67 2.49 -19.81 -7.16
#